data_AF-A0ABD0N5W8-F1
#
_entry.id   AF-A0ABD0N5W8-F1
#
_cell.length_a   1.000
_cell.length_b   1.000
_cell.length_c   1.000
_cell.angle_alpha   90.00
_cell.angle_beta   90.00
_cell.angle_gamma   90.00
#
_symmetry.space_group_name_H-M   'P 1'
#
loop_
_entity.id
_entity.type
_entity.pdbx_description
1 polymer ?
#
loop_
_entity_poly.entity_id
_entity_poly.type
_entity_poly.pdbx_seq_one_letter_code
_entity_poly.pdbx_strand_id
1 'polypeptide(L)'
;NPYLILSDDGKQVSDGETEQDVPENPNRFKDICVLAKEGFSSGRFYYEVQVKGKTEWAIGVVRESINRKEEFNPSPDDDGFWLL
;
A
#
# COMPACT_ATOMS: atom_id res chain seq x y z
N ASN A 1 1.20 -7.44 -1.65
CA ASN A 1 0.44 -8.66 -1.99
C ASN A 1 0.78 -9.13 -3.43
N PRO A 2 0.74 -10.43 -3.74
CA PRO A 2 1.12 -10.99 -5.06
C PRO A 2 0.11 -10.77 -6.20
N TYR A 3 -1.10 -10.30 -5.93
CA TYR A 3 -2.09 -9.92 -6.95
C TYR A 3 -1.84 -8.51 -7.53
N LEU A 4 -0.97 -7.71 -6.90
CA LEU A 4 -0.70 -6.34 -7.34
C LEU A 4 0.42 -6.27 -8.36
N ILE A 5 0.14 -5.62 -9.49
CA ILE A 5 1.08 -5.34 -10.56
C ILE A 5 1.54 -3.88 -10.44
N LEU A 6 2.85 -3.67 -10.40
CA LEU A 6 3.47 -2.35 -10.37
C LEU A 6 4.03 -1.99 -11.74
N SER A 7 3.94 -0.73 -12.13
CA SER A 7 4.65 -0.23 -13.31
C SER A 7 6.16 -0.20 -13.08
N ASP A 8 6.94 -0.28 -14.16
CA ASP A 8 8.41 -0.25 -14.10
C ASP A 8 8.97 1.00 -13.43
N ASP A 9 8.27 2.13 -13.54
CA ASP A 9 8.63 3.40 -12.90
C ASP A 9 8.16 3.51 -11.44
N GLY A 10 7.42 2.53 -10.94
CA GLY A 10 6.89 2.47 -9.57
C GLY A 10 5.80 3.50 -9.26
N LYS A 11 5.17 4.11 -10.28
CA LYS A 11 4.15 5.17 -10.09
C LYS A 11 2.71 4.69 -10.23
N GLN A 12 2.50 3.46 -10.70
CA GLN A 12 1.17 2.91 -10.90
C GLN A 12 1.08 1.54 -10.26
N VAL A 13 -0.13 1.24 -9.77
CA VAL A 13 -0.50 -0.06 -9.23
C VAL A 13 -1.87 -0.46 -9.78
N SER A 14 -2.01 -1.72 -10.16
CA SER A 14 -3.27 -2.33 -10.57
C SER A 14 -3.43 -3.70 -9.93
N ASP A 15 -4.68 -4.09 -9.70
CA ASP A 15 -5.03 -5.48 -9.40
C ASP A 15 -4.92 -6.31 -10.69
N GLY A 16 -4.17 -7.39 -10.64
CA GLY A 16 -3.93 -8.31 -11.75
C GLY A 16 -4.96 -9.44 -11.86
N GLU A 17 -5.96 -9.51 -10.98
CA GLU A 17 -7.00 -10.56 -10.87
C GLU A 17 -6.49 -11.98 -10.56
N THR A 18 -5.22 -12.24 -10.86
CA THR A 18 -4.53 -13.52 -10.71
C THR A 18 -3.30 -13.35 -9.84
N GLU A 19 -3.02 -14.37 -9.04
CA GLU A 19 -1.83 -14.39 -8.19
C GLU A 19 -0.58 -14.55 -9.05
N GLN A 20 0.40 -13.67 -8.88
CA GLN A 20 1.68 -13.78 -9.57
C GLN A 20 2.60 -14.77 -8.83
N ASP A 21 3.36 -15.56 -9.61
CA ASP A 21 4.43 -16.41 -9.09
C ASP A 21 5.66 -15.55 -8.73
N VAL A 22 5.68 -15.04 -7.50
CA VAL A 22 6.74 -14.18 -6.96
C VAL A 22 7.28 -14.75 -5.66
N PRO A 23 8.58 -14.62 -5.38
CA PRO A 23 9.15 -15.14 -4.15
C PRO A 23 8.56 -14.47 -2.91
N GLU A 24 8.55 -15.24 -1.82
CA GLU A 24 8.20 -14.75 -0.49
C GLU A 24 9.07 -13.57 -0.10
N ASN A 25 8.43 -12.55 0.46
CA ASN A 25 9.09 -11.32 0.86
C ASN A 25 8.52 -10.85 2.21
N PRO A 26 9.35 -10.70 3.26
CA PRO A 26 8.88 -10.27 4.58
C PRO A 26 8.23 -8.87 4.54
N ASN A 27 8.63 -8.02 3.59
CA ASN A 27 8.06 -6.69 3.42
C ASN A 27 6.74 -6.67 2.64
N ARG A 28 6.33 -7.79 2.02
CA ARG A 28 5.09 -7.88 1.23
C ARG A 28 3.89 -8.02 2.15
N PHE A 29 2.89 -7.15 1.94
CA PHE A 29 1.59 -7.24 2.59
C PHE A 29 0.84 -8.51 2.19
N LYS A 30 0.16 -9.13 3.17
CA LYS A 30 -0.88 -10.13 2.94
C LYS A 30 -2.10 -9.47 2.27
N ASP A 31 -2.54 -8.31 2.76
CA ASP A 31 -3.61 -7.51 2.17
C ASP A 31 -3.21 -6.77 0.88
N ILE A 32 -4.20 -6.31 0.11
CA ILE A 32 -4.07 -5.57 -1.16
C ILE A 32 -3.53 -4.16 -0.90
N CYS A 33 -2.24 -4.09 -0.52
CA CYS A 33 -1.53 -2.89 -0.15
C CYS A 33 -0.09 -2.89 -0.67
N VAL A 34 0.40 -1.70 -0.96
CA VAL A 34 1.79 -1.38 -1.29
C VAL A 34 2.18 -0.09 -0.60
N LEU A 35 3.48 0.07 -0.33
CA LEU A 35 4.03 1.31 0.23
C LEU A 35 4.91 2.00 -0.81
N ALA A 36 5.05 3.31 -0.63
CA ALA A 36 6.12 4.05 -1.27
C ALA A 36 7.48 3.48 -0.85
N LYS A 37 8.48 3.68 -1.71
CA LYS A 37 9.85 3.21 -1.47
C LYS A 37 10.50 3.88 -0.24
N GLU A 38 10.13 5.13 0.03
CA GLU A 38 10.72 5.95 1.09
C GLU A 38 9.63 6.39 2.07
N GLY A 39 9.97 6.37 3.35
CA GLY A 39 9.16 6.93 4.43
C GLY A 39 9.59 8.35 4.79
N PHE A 40 8.87 8.95 5.74
CA PHE A 40 9.15 10.31 6.21
C PHE A 40 9.27 10.32 7.74
N SER A 41 10.24 11.08 8.27
CA SER A 41 10.41 11.30 9.71
C SER A 41 10.13 12.74 10.15
N SER A 42 10.17 13.70 9.21
CA SER A 42 9.89 15.12 9.45
C SER A 42 9.64 15.85 8.14
N GLY A 43 8.97 17.01 8.19
CA GLY A 43 8.71 17.86 7.03
C GLY A 43 7.23 17.93 6.64
N ARG A 44 6.97 18.46 5.44
CA ARG A 44 5.64 18.54 4.82
C ARG A 44 5.75 18.05 3.40
N PHE A 45 4.93 17.07 3.05
CA PHE A 45 4.93 16.44 1.74
C PHE A 45 3.52 16.45 1.17
N TYR A 46 3.43 16.47 -0.16
CA TYR A 46 2.18 16.46 -0.88
C TYR A 46 2.30 15.55 -2.09
N TYR A 47 1.27 14.75 -2.32
CA TYR A 47 1.18 13.80 -3.42
C TYR A 47 -0.21 13.85 -4.02
N GLU A 48 -0.28 13.68 -5.33
CA GLU A 48 -1.53 13.52 -6.08
C GLU A 48 -1.60 12.10 -6.62
N VAL A 49 -2.79 11.49 -6.54
CA VAL A 49 -3.04 10.15 -7.07
C VAL A 49 -4.26 10.21 -7.98
N GLN A 50 -4.09 9.72 -9.22
CA GLN A 50 -5.16 9.67 -10.19
C GLN A 50 -5.98 8.38 -10.02
N VAL A 51 -7.21 8.49 -9.53
CA VAL A 51 -8.12 7.35 -9.26
C VAL A 51 -9.31 7.25 -10.22
N LYS A 52 -9.31 8.05 -11.30
CA LYS A 52 -10.45 8.13 -12.23
C LYS A 52 -10.83 6.75 -12.78
N GLY A 53 -12.12 6.42 -12.68
CA GLY A 53 -12.68 5.17 -13.18
C GLY A 53 -12.58 4.00 -12.20
N LYS A 54 -11.99 4.19 -11.01
CA LYS A 54 -11.96 3.18 -9.94
C LYS A 54 -13.19 3.32 -9.06
N THR A 55 -13.79 2.18 -8.71
CA THR A 55 -14.91 2.07 -7.77
C THR A 55 -14.47 1.91 -6.32
N GLU A 56 -13.24 1.42 -6.12
CA GLU A 56 -12.66 1.14 -4.81
C GLU A 56 -11.17 1.46 -4.83
N TRP A 57 -10.71 2.13 -3.78
CA TRP A 57 -9.32 2.48 -3.52
C TRP A 57 -9.21 3.01 -2.09
N ALA A 58 -8.04 2.85 -1.48
CA ALA A 58 -7.68 3.51 -0.22
C ALA A 58 -6.30 4.13 -0.40
N ILE A 59 -6.12 5.37 0.07
CA ILE A 59 -4.85 6.10 -0.03
C ILE A 59 -4.58 6.77 1.30
N GLY A 60 -3.33 6.74 1.75
CA GLY A 60 -2.99 7.41 2.99
C GLY A 60 -1.55 7.20 3.41
N VAL A 61 -1.33 7.36 4.70
CA VAL A 61 -0.03 7.15 5.35
C VAL A 61 -0.17 6.12 6.46
N VAL A 62 0.92 5.42 6.70
CA VAL A 62 0.99 4.39 7.75
C VAL A 62 2.28 4.53 8.53
N ARG A 63 2.31 4.02 9.76
CA ARG A 63 3.57 3.85 10.50
C ARG A 63 4.45 2.81 9.79
N GLU A 64 5.76 2.97 9.85
CA GLU A 64 6.68 1.95 9.29
C GLU A 64 6.55 0.59 10.00
N SER A 65 6.21 0.63 11.29
CA SER A 65 6.14 -0.52 12.19
C SER A 65 4.87 -1.37 12.07
N ILE A 66 3.97 -1.08 11.12
CA ILE A 66 2.74 -1.85 10.97
C ILE A 66 3.01 -3.32 10.65
N ASN A 67 2.14 -4.20 11.15
CA ASN A 67 2.19 -5.61 10.78
C ASN A 67 1.72 -5.76 9.32
N ARG A 68 2.53 -6.44 8.50
CA ARG A 68 2.23 -6.65 7.06
C ARG A 68 1.67 -8.03 6.77
N LYS A 69 1.64 -8.92 7.76
CA LYS A 69 1.32 -10.35 7.58
C LYS A 69 -0.04 -10.75 8.16
N GLU A 70 -0.62 -9.92 9.01
CA GLU A 70 -1.95 -10.09 9.56
C GLU A 70 -2.95 -9.16 8.86
N GLU A 71 -4.21 -9.55 8.87
CA GLU A 71 -5.30 -8.68 8.45
C GLU A 71 -5.42 -7.55 9.48
N PHE A 72 -5.49 -6.32 9.00
CA PHE A 72 -5.60 -5.14 9.86
C PHE A 72 -6.99 -4.53 9.75
N ASN A 73 -7.44 -3.92 10.85
CA ASN A 73 -8.63 -3.08 10.83
C ASN A 73 -8.14 -1.62 10.82
N PRO A 74 -8.14 -0.93 9.67
CA PRO A 74 -7.45 0.34 9.52
C PRO A 74 -7.96 1.36 10.54
N SER A 75 -7.13 1.64 11.54
CA SER A 75 -7.40 2.64 12.56
C SER A 75 -6.15 3.49 12.82
N PRO A 76 -6.30 4.81 13.05
CA PRO A 76 -5.19 5.67 13.44
C PRO A 76 -4.54 5.26 14.77
N ASP A 77 -5.36 4.88 15.74
CA ASP A 77 -4.95 4.77 17.14
C ASP A 77 -4.30 3.42 17.45
N ASP A 78 -4.87 2.31 16.95
CA ASP A 78 -4.38 0.96 17.27
C ASP A 78 -3.34 0.48 16.26
N ASP A 79 -3.60 0.70 14.97
CA ASP A 79 -2.80 0.11 13.89
C ASP A 79 -1.95 1.13 13.11
N GLY A 80 -2.09 2.44 13.40
CA GLY A 80 -1.27 3.48 12.78
C GLY A 80 -1.53 3.68 11.29
N PHE A 81 -2.80 3.56 10.88
CA PHE A 81 -3.28 3.82 9.52
C PHE A 81 -4.08 5.12 9.47
N TRP A 82 -3.70 6.03 8.58
CA TRP A 82 -4.46 7.24 8.25
C TRP A 82 -4.82 7.20 6.77
N LEU A 83 -5.95 6.57 6.46
CA LEU A 83 -6.44 6.32 5.10
C LEU A 83 -7.67 7.17 4.78
N LEU A 84 -7.87 7.47 3.49
CA LEU A 84 -9.10 8.03 2.91
C LEU A 84 -9.98 6.91 2.34
#